data_AF-A0AAX3B8U8-F1
#
_entry.id   AF-A0AAX3B8U8-F1
#
_cell.length_a   1.000
_cell.length_b   1.000
_cell.length_c   1.000
_cell.angle_alpha   90.00
_cell.angle_beta   90.00
_cell.angle_gamma   90.00
#
_symmetry.space_group_name_H-M   'P 1'
#
loop_
_entity.id
_entity.type
_entity.pdbx_description
1 polymer ?
#
loop_
_entity_poly.entity_id
_entity_poly.type
_entity_poly.pdbx_seq_one_letter_code
_entity_poly.pdbx_strand_id
1 'polypeptide(L)'
;MNFAKLLDSNLYNNYSINDLICIVNVRYNKDKNLKISKEWYTVDLKILIHSEIKIFSELILFFEHIDNDNPEFFLQPGQKIKIITGKLFLNKIMLKEKGTLLIEKFIHVSE
;
A
#
# COMPACT_ATOMS: atom_id res chain seq x y z
N MET A 1 2.23 10.28 7.50
CA MET A 1 3.67 10.04 7.27
C MET A 1 3.91 10.36 5.81
N ASN A 2 4.85 11.24 5.46
CA ASN A 2 5.03 11.67 4.07
C ASN A 2 5.73 10.54 3.29
N PHE A 3 5.19 10.11 2.15
CA PHE A 3 5.80 9.08 1.29
C PHE A 3 7.25 9.44 0.93
N ALA A 4 7.52 10.74 0.77
CA ALA A 4 8.87 11.28 0.58
C ALA A 4 9.86 10.94 1.70
N LYS A 5 9.40 10.74 2.95
CA LYS A 5 10.25 10.32 4.08
C LYS A 5 10.49 8.81 4.14
N LEU A 6 9.69 8.00 3.44
CA LEU A 6 9.88 6.54 3.36
C LEU A 6 10.83 6.13 2.24
N LEU A 7 11.11 7.04 1.31
CA LEU A 7 12.08 6.87 0.21
C LEU A 7 13.55 6.93 0.68
N ASP A 8 13.81 6.95 2.00
CA ASP A 8 15.16 6.94 2.58
C ASP A 8 15.94 5.68 2.14
N SER A 9 16.80 5.87 1.13
CA SER A 9 17.99 5.11 0.67
C SER A 9 17.96 3.57 0.54
N ASN A 10 16.92 2.87 0.98
CA ASN A 10 16.89 1.40 1.10
C ASN A 10 15.80 0.70 0.24
N LEU A 11 15.07 1.47 -0.57
CA LEU A 11 14.15 0.90 -1.55
C LEU A 11 14.95 0.29 -2.71
N TYR A 12 14.78 -1.01 -2.89
CA TYR A 12 15.40 -1.76 -3.98
C TYR A 12 14.29 -2.33 -4.85
N ASN A 13 14.32 -1.94 -6.12
CA ASN A 13 13.35 -2.27 -7.16
C ASN A 13 12.00 -1.56 -7.02
N ASN A 14 11.55 -1.03 -8.15
CA ASN A 14 10.18 -0.64 -8.39
C ASN A 14 9.58 -1.63 -9.41
N TYR A 15 8.39 -2.13 -9.13
CA TYR A 15 7.64 -2.94 -10.08
C TYR A 15 6.34 -2.24 -10.40
N SER A 16 6.06 -2.04 -11.69
CA SER A 16 4.77 -1.54 -12.14
C SER A 16 3.70 -2.59 -11.87
N ILE A 17 2.66 -2.19 -11.15
CA ILE A 17 1.53 -3.02 -10.80
C ILE A 17 0.32 -2.49 -11.55
N ASN A 18 -0.31 -3.35 -12.35
CA ASN A 18 -1.54 -3.05 -13.06
C ASN A 18 -2.57 -4.13 -12.77
N ASP A 19 -3.84 -3.72 -12.74
CA ASP A 19 -4.99 -4.62 -12.60
C ASP A 19 -4.94 -5.54 -11.36
N LEU A 20 -4.50 -5.02 -10.21
CA LEU A 20 -4.39 -5.79 -8.97
C LEU A 20 -5.58 -5.52 -8.05
N ILE A 21 -6.25 -6.56 -7.60
CA ILE A 21 -7.34 -6.46 -6.63
C ILE A 21 -6.79 -6.67 -5.22
N CYS A 22 -7.15 -5.80 -4.29
CA CYS A 22 -6.81 -5.97 -2.88
C CYS A 22 -7.93 -5.48 -1.96
N ILE A 23 -7.87 -5.92 -0.70
CA ILE A 23 -8.75 -5.43 0.37
C ILE A 23 -7.94 -4.44 1.20
N VAL A 24 -8.47 -3.24 1.34
CA VAL A 24 -7.81 -2.19 2.11
C VAL A 24 -8.15 -2.31 3.58
N ASN A 25 -7.15 -2.30 4.44
CA ASN A 25 -7.27 -2.30 5.88
C ASN A 25 -6.63 -1.05 6.46
N VAL A 26 -7.02 -0.68 7.66
CA VAL A 26 -6.46 0.47 8.37
C VAL A 26 -5.97 0.06 9.74
N ARG A 27 -4.83 0.59 10.16
CA ARG A 27 -4.40 0.58 11.56
C ARG A 27 -4.03 1.98 12.02
N TYR A 28 -4.25 2.24 13.31
CA TYR A 28 -3.91 3.50 13.96
C TYR A 28 -2.73 3.24 14.88
N ASN A 29 -1.59 3.86 14.56
CA ASN A 29 -0.38 3.77 15.36
C ASN A 29 -0.31 4.99 16.27
N LYS A 30 -0.10 4.77 17.56
CA LYS A 30 0.11 5.84 18.53
C LYS A 30 1.60 5.96 18.81
N ASP A 31 2.19 7.08 18.41
CA ASP A 31 3.60 7.35 18.72
C ASP A 31 3.77 7.74 20.20
N LYS A 32 5.00 7.68 20.71
CA LYS A 32 5.40 8.07 22.08
C LYS A 32 4.98 9.50 22.44
N ASN A 33 4.83 10.36 21.43
CA ASN A 33 4.37 11.75 21.56
C ASN A 33 2.84 11.89 21.48
N LEU A 34 2.06 10.82 21.68
CA LEU A 34 0.58 10.78 21.59
C LEU A 34 0.01 11.11 20.21
N LYS A 35 0.86 11.30 19.20
CA LYS A 35 0.42 11.55 17.83
C LYS A 35 -0.12 10.25 17.23
N ILE A 36 -1.35 10.30 16.73
CA ILE A 36 -1.98 9.19 16.02
C ILE A 36 -1.63 9.31 14.54
N SER A 37 -1.05 8.24 13.97
CA SER A 37 -0.87 8.10 12.53
C SER A 37 -1.76 6.98 12.00
N LYS A 38 -2.43 7.27 10.87
CA LYS A 38 -3.23 6.31 10.12
C LYS A 38 -2.33 5.64 9.08
N GLU A 39 -2.38 4.33 9.00
CA GLU A 39 -1.64 3.54 8.01
C GLU A 39 -2.59 2.57 7.30
N TRP A 40 -2.59 2.62 5.97
CA TRP A 40 -3.36 1.72 5.13
C TRP A 40 -2.49 0.53 4.75
N TYR A 41 -3.07 -0.66 4.73
CA TYR A 41 -2.36 -1.88 4.36
C TYR A 41 -3.29 -2.93 3.73
N THR A 42 -2.71 -3.90 3.05
CA THR A 42 -3.38 -5.12 2.59
C THR A 42 -2.54 -6.33 2.98
N VAL A 43 -3.20 -7.47 3.14
CA VAL A 43 -2.57 -8.73 3.54
C VAL A 43 -2.73 -9.79 2.45
N ASP A 44 -1.90 -10.82 2.52
CA ASP A 44 -1.93 -12.03 1.67
C ASP A 44 -2.04 -11.76 0.17
N LEU A 45 -1.36 -10.71 -0.30
CA LEU A 45 -1.47 -10.26 -1.68
C LEU A 45 -0.52 -11.05 -2.58
N LYS A 46 -1.06 -11.58 -3.67
CA LYS A 46 -0.30 -12.33 -4.68
C LYS A 46 -0.02 -11.42 -5.87
N ILE A 47 1.25 -11.24 -6.21
CA ILE A 47 1.68 -10.38 -7.31
C ILE A 47 2.59 -11.17 -8.24
N LEU A 48 2.30 -11.13 -9.54
CA LEU A 48 3.18 -11.68 -10.57
C LEU A 48 4.29 -10.68 -10.88
N ILE A 49 5.55 -11.07 -10.64
CA ILE A 49 6.75 -10.26 -10.90
C ILE A 49 7.71 -11.10 -11.75
N HIS A 50 8.02 -10.64 -12.97
CA HIS A 50 8.91 -11.36 -13.89
C HIS A 50 8.56 -12.86 -14.06
N SER A 51 7.27 -13.16 -14.20
CA SER A 51 6.75 -14.53 -14.34
C SER A 51 6.81 -15.40 -13.08
N GLU A 52 7.21 -14.84 -11.93
CA GLU A 52 7.14 -15.50 -10.62
C GLU A 52 6.01 -14.91 -9.78
N ILE A 53 5.20 -15.78 -9.18
CA ILE A 53 4.19 -15.35 -8.20
C ILE A 53 4.89 -15.14 -6.86
N LYS A 54 4.86 -13.89 -6.37
CA LYS A 54 5.28 -13.55 -5.02
C LYS A 54 4.07 -13.34 -4.13
N ILE A 55 4.18 -13.81 -2.89
CA ILE A 55 3.14 -13.68 -1.87
C ILE A 55 3.66 -12.71 -0.82
N PHE A 56 2.90 -11.66 -0.55
CA PHE A 56 3.20 -10.66 0.46
C PHE A 56 2.23 -10.82 1.62
N SER A 57 2.75 -11.09 2.80
CA SER A 57 1.94 -11.19 4.03
C SER A 57 1.37 -9.83 4.41
N GLU A 58 2.07 -8.73 4.11
CA GLU A 58 1.59 -7.36 4.33
C GLU A 58 2.22 -6.38 3.33
N LEU A 59 1.40 -5.54 2.71
CA LEU A 59 1.86 -4.37 1.95
C LEU A 59 1.26 -3.10 2.54
N ILE A 60 2.11 -2.12 2.83
CA ILE A 60 1.68 -0.77 3.22
C ILE A 60 1.24 -0.04 1.96
N LEU A 61 0.04 0.55 1.99
CA LEU A 61 -0.56 1.25 0.87
C LEU A 61 -0.39 2.76 1.04
N PHE A 62 0.11 3.41 -0.01
CA PHE A 62 0.11 4.86 -0.14
C PHE A 62 -0.74 5.23 -1.34
N PHE A 63 -1.59 6.24 -1.20
CA PHE A 63 -2.43 6.70 -2.28
C PHE A 63 -1.94 8.08 -2.71
N GLU A 64 -1.61 8.25 -3.99
CA GLU A 64 -1.03 9.50 -4.49
C GLU A 64 -2.03 10.65 -4.52
N HIS A 65 -3.31 10.35 -4.80
CA HIS A 65 -4.35 11.36 -5.03
C HIS A 65 -5.43 11.41 -3.95
N ILE A 66 -5.23 10.72 -2.82
CA ILE A 66 -6.16 10.85 -1.70
C ILE A 66 -5.68 12.01 -0.84
N ASP A 67 -6.55 12.99 -0.70
CA ASP A 67 -6.29 14.12 0.18
C ASP A 67 -6.10 13.63 1.62
N ASN A 68 -4.99 14.03 2.24
CA ASN A 68 -4.66 13.62 3.62
C ASN A 68 -5.69 14.15 4.62
N ASP A 69 -6.42 15.20 4.26
CA ASP A 69 -7.39 15.85 5.12
C ASP A 69 -8.74 15.10 5.18
N ASN A 70 -9.12 14.31 4.16
CA ASN A 70 -10.38 13.54 4.15
C ASN A 70 -10.30 12.19 3.40
N PRO A 71 -9.42 11.26 3.82
CA PRO A 71 -9.25 9.98 3.12
C PRO A 71 -10.45 9.02 3.24
N GLU A 72 -11.32 9.24 4.24
CA GLU A 72 -12.48 8.37 4.54
C GLU A 72 -13.66 8.56 3.58
N PHE A 73 -13.68 9.65 2.82
CA PHE A 73 -14.67 9.85 1.76
C PHE A 73 -14.43 8.93 0.56
N PHE A 74 -13.20 8.43 0.41
CA PHE A 74 -12.75 7.67 -0.74
C PHE A 74 -12.51 6.19 -0.43
N LEU A 75 -12.11 5.86 0.80
CA LEU A 75 -11.86 4.48 1.20
C LEU A 75 -12.38 4.15 2.60
N GLN A 76 -13.10 3.03 2.69
CA GLN A 76 -13.51 2.40 3.94
C GLN A 76 -12.62 1.20 4.26
N PRO A 77 -12.30 0.94 5.54
CA PRO A 77 -11.65 -0.30 5.94
C PRO A 77 -12.48 -1.52 5.53
N GLY A 78 -11.82 -2.59 5.07
CA GLY A 78 -12.44 -3.80 4.54
C GLY A 78 -12.91 -3.66 3.08
N GLN A 79 -12.84 -2.46 2.49
CA GLN A 79 -13.28 -2.24 1.14
C GLN A 79 -12.36 -2.91 0.11
N LYS A 80 -12.97 -3.52 -0.90
CA LYS A 80 -12.26 -4.11 -2.04
C LYS A 80 -12.04 -3.06 -3.12
N ILE A 81 -10.79 -2.92 -3.56
CA ILE A 81 -10.42 -2.03 -4.66
C ILE A 81 -9.71 -2.80 -5.76
N LYS A 82 -9.80 -2.27 -6.98
CA LYS A 82 -8.96 -2.68 -8.09
C LYS A 82 -7.97 -1.54 -8.37
N ILE A 83 -6.70 -1.80 -8.10
CA ILE A 83 -5.58 -0.94 -8.46
C ILE A 83 -5.43 -1.03 -9.98
N ILE A 84 -5.66 0.10 -10.65
CA ILE A 84 -5.50 0.24 -12.09
C ILE A 84 -4.03 0.44 -12.43
N THR A 85 -3.36 1.33 -11.68
CA THR A 85 -1.92 1.56 -11.78
C THR A 85 -1.32 1.83 -10.41
N GLY A 86 -0.14 1.28 -10.18
CA GLY A 86 0.63 1.47 -8.97
C GLY A 86 2.09 1.04 -9.12
N LYS A 87 2.89 1.33 -8.09
CA LYS A 87 4.30 0.98 -8.00
C LYS A 87 4.57 0.23 -6.71
N LEU A 88 5.03 -1.00 -6.83
CA LEU A 88 5.49 -1.81 -5.69
C LEU A 88 6.96 -1.50 -5.44
N PHE A 89 7.27 -1.14 -4.21
CA PHE A 89 8.61 -0.91 -3.70
C PHE A 89 8.94 -1.98 -2.67
N LEU A 90 10.06 -2.68 -2.89
CA LEU A 90 10.58 -3.65 -1.94
C LEU A 90 11.72 -3.01 -1.15
N ASN A 91 11.75 -3.20 0.16
CA ASN A 91 12.85 -2.72 1.00
C ASN A 91 13.73 -3.92 1.36
N LYS A 92 15.07 -3.79 1.24
CA LYS A 92 16.01 -4.83 1.64
C LYS A 92 15.96 -5.18 3.13
N ILE A 93 15.53 -4.23 3.95
CA ILE A 93 15.49 -4.33 5.42
C ILE A 93 14.16 -4.93 5.89
N MET A 94 13.09 -4.81 5.11
CA MET A 94 11.82 -5.47 5.44
C MET A 94 11.93 -6.97 5.18
N LEU A 95 11.29 -7.77 6.03
CA LEU A 95 11.11 -9.21 5.78
C LEU A 95 10.65 -9.39 4.33
N LYS A 96 11.15 -10.43 3.64
CA LYS A 96 10.93 -10.65 2.19
C LYS A 96 9.46 -10.63 1.74
N GLU A 97 8.54 -10.72 2.68
CA GLU A 97 7.08 -10.77 2.50
C GLU A 97 6.38 -9.45 2.84
N LYS A 98 7.13 -8.40 3.18
CA LYS A 98 6.62 -7.06 3.44
C LYS A 98 7.14 -6.06 2.41
N GLY A 99 6.31 -5.08 2.09
CA GLY A 99 6.63 -4.07 1.08
C GLY A 99 5.72 -2.86 1.13
N THR A 100 5.93 -1.94 0.19
CA THR A 100 5.13 -0.72 0.06
C THR A 100 4.57 -0.64 -1.35
N LEU A 101 3.28 -0.36 -1.47
CA LEU A 101 2.60 -0.18 -2.75
C LEU A 101 2.05 1.24 -2.84
N LEU A 102 2.61 2.02 -3.76
CA LEU A 102 2.05 3.30 -4.14
C LEU A 102 0.94 3.06 -5.16
N ILE A 103 -0.26 3.51 -4.84
CA ILE A 103 -1.47 3.42 -5.64
C ILE A 103 -1.65 4.79 -6.30
N GLU A 104 -1.41 4.81 -7.60
CA GLU A 104 -1.56 6.00 -8.44
C GLU A 104 -3.03 6.12 -8.89
N LYS A 105 -3.65 5.01 -9.28
CA LYS A 105 -5.06 4.96 -9.69
C LYS A 105 -5.73 3.68 -9.23
N PHE A 106 -6.96 3.80 -8.72
CA PHE A 106 -7.80 2.66 -8.36
C PHE A 106 -9.27 2.93 -8.70
N ILE A 107 -10.06 1.87 -8.72
CA ILE A 107 -11.53 1.91 -8.76
C ILE A 107 -12.09 1.03 -7.63
N HIS A 108 -13.31 1.32 -7.23
CA HIS A 108 -14.04 0.52 -6.26
C HIS A 108 -14.55 -0.73 -6.97
N VAL A 109 -14.37 -1.89 -6.36
CA VAL A 109 -15.01 -3.11 -6.86
C VAL A 109 -16.38 -3.18 -6.18
N SER A 110 -17.43 -2.85 -6.93
CA SER A 110 -18.80 -3.14 -6.52
C SER A 110 -18.97 -4.64 -6.30
N GLU A 111 -19.75 -5.03 -5.29
CA GLU A 111 -20.24 -6.41 -5.17
C GLU A 111 -21.13 -6.79 -6.37
#